data_AF-A0A0F9LV95-F1
#
_entry.id   AF-A0A0F9LV95-F1
#
_cell.length_a   1.000
_cell.length_b   1.000
_cell.length_c   1.000
_cell.angle_alpha   90.00
_cell.angle_beta   90.00
_cell.angle_gamma   90.00
#
_symmetry.space_group_name_H-M   'P 1'
#
loop_
_entity.id
_entity.type
_entity.pdbx_description
1 polymer ?
#
loop_
_entity_poly.entity_id
_entity_poly.type
_entity_poly.pdbx_seq_one_letter_code
_entity_poly.pdbx_strand_id
1 'polypeptide(L)'
;MAKQIQVKTLDSGATFNIIPGSSGSVSRDGEQLDDTIFGQDFKSSQPGLINWSVSANAFYKGFAGYIATVKKGGTSTAAAGEAMTDIGTPALRQYQITDVAKDVWDRTVTAVFYDNGASPATVIPASSITSIDYLYGIVLFNTDITGPVTCDINYLPLAAYGKANSFSLTQSADTVDTTDLETAQANSGFNTFVATLLTASFELTSFFDITNGFAALLKSRAEVIIEINPDGSDLSVARGFFKMVSDGLSGDVGGNEEESVTFELSVPAVLDTPAFSWLHDGATTLSQAIQDMLAAWAGKTELICQYLVDGTVGSGGTGAEGNVLVTEISLAGGVNVMNEFSVTLQGTGELNTAIS
;
A
#
# COMPACT_ATOMS: atom_id res chain seq x y z
N MET A 1 26.00 16.22 -8.51
CA MET A 1 25.65 14.83 -8.88
C MET A 1 24.26 14.86 -9.52
N ALA A 2 23.60 13.72 -9.72
CA ALA A 2 22.22 13.70 -10.23
C ALA A 2 21.22 14.02 -9.11
N LYS A 3 20.04 14.53 -9.45
CA LYS A 3 18.91 14.74 -8.53
C LYS A 3 18.59 13.44 -7.80
N GLN A 4 18.26 13.53 -6.51
CA GLN A 4 17.82 12.39 -5.69
C GLN A 4 16.61 12.78 -4.84
N ILE A 5 15.70 11.81 -4.68
CA ILE A 5 14.63 11.88 -3.69
C ILE A 5 14.82 10.69 -2.77
N GLN A 6 14.78 10.93 -1.48
CA GLN A 6 14.99 9.90 -0.48
C GLN A 6 14.05 10.06 0.69
N VAL A 7 13.67 8.94 1.28
CA VAL A 7 12.69 8.88 2.37
C VAL A 7 13.26 8.06 3.52
N LYS A 8 12.73 8.31 4.71
CA LYS A 8 12.98 7.46 5.87
C LYS A 8 11.77 7.45 6.80
N THR A 9 11.63 6.40 7.59
CA THR A 9 10.65 6.36 8.67
C THR A 9 11.12 7.22 9.84
N LEU A 10 10.19 7.76 10.63
CA LEU A 10 10.51 8.60 11.79
C LEU A 10 11.46 7.92 12.80
N ASP A 11 11.37 6.58 12.92
CA ASP A 11 12.13 5.80 13.89
C ASP A 11 13.49 5.27 13.37
N SER A 12 13.77 5.40 12.06
CA SER A 12 14.96 4.83 11.42
C SER A 12 16.27 5.60 11.67
N GLY A 13 16.25 6.66 12.48
CA GLY A 13 17.41 7.50 12.77
C GLY A 13 17.82 8.38 11.58
N ALA A 14 19.10 8.38 11.21
CA ALA A 14 19.66 9.28 10.19
C ALA A 14 19.73 8.67 8.77
N THR A 15 19.39 7.38 8.60
CA THR A 15 19.56 6.69 7.32
C THR A 15 18.39 6.97 6.39
N PHE A 16 18.66 7.54 5.22
CA PHE A 16 17.68 7.75 4.17
C PHE A 16 17.80 6.68 3.08
N ASN A 17 16.64 6.22 2.59
CA ASN A 17 16.51 5.27 1.49
C ASN A 17 16.18 6.03 0.20
N ILE A 18 17.01 5.83 -0.83
CA ILE A 18 16.85 6.49 -2.12
C ILE A 18 15.69 5.85 -2.89
N ILE A 19 14.78 6.67 -3.41
CA ILE A 19 13.74 6.24 -4.34
C ILE A 19 14.42 5.95 -5.70
N PRO A 20 14.34 4.71 -6.25
CA PRO A 20 15.04 4.33 -7.48
C PRO A 20 14.32 4.87 -8.73
N GLY A 21 14.24 6.19 -8.84
CA GLY A 21 13.52 6.93 -9.86
C GLY A 21 14.40 7.64 -10.89
N SER A 22 13.78 8.06 -11.99
CA SER A 22 14.42 8.91 -13.01
C SER A 22 13.92 10.35 -12.96
N SER A 23 12.82 10.61 -12.27
CA SER A 23 12.15 11.91 -12.23
C SER A 23 11.50 12.17 -10.88
N GLY A 24 11.27 13.46 -10.64
CA GLY A 24 10.54 13.93 -9.49
C GLY A 24 10.62 15.43 -9.35
N SER A 25 9.67 15.99 -8.60
CA SER A 25 9.52 17.43 -8.41
C SER A 25 9.08 17.75 -6.98
N VAL A 26 9.35 18.99 -6.58
CA VAL A 26 8.82 19.57 -5.34
C VAL A 26 8.02 20.83 -5.71
N SER A 27 6.79 20.93 -5.21
CA SER A 27 5.95 22.13 -5.34
C SER A 27 5.84 22.86 -4.02
N ARG A 28 5.66 24.18 -4.07
CA ARG A 28 5.40 25.05 -2.91
C ARG A 28 4.41 26.11 -3.36
N ASP A 29 3.22 26.06 -2.83
CA ASP A 29 2.07 26.83 -3.28
C ASP A 29 1.49 27.58 -2.08
N GLY A 30 1.72 28.91 -2.05
CA GLY A 30 1.14 29.78 -1.04
C GLY A 30 -0.24 30.27 -1.49
N GLU A 31 -1.20 30.26 -0.58
CA GLU A 31 -2.51 30.86 -0.84
C GLU A 31 -2.38 32.37 -1.08
N GLN A 32 -3.26 32.94 -1.90
CA GLN A 32 -3.31 34.39 -2.13
C GLN A 32 -4.50 34.98 -1.37
N LEU A 33 -4.21 35.74 -0.32
CA LEU A 33 -5.22 36.48 0.43
C LEU A 33 -5.39 37.87 -0.19
N ASP A 34 -6.62 38.25 -0.53
CA ASP A 34 -6.92 39.60 -1.00
C ASP A 34 -6.90 40.57 0.20
N ASP A 35 -5.97 41.53 0.17
CA ASP A 35 -5.86 42.57 1.19
C ASP A 35 -6.07 43.95 0.56
N THR A 36 -6.98 44.04 -0.41
CA THR A 36 -7.38 45.32 -1.00
C THR A 36 -8.26 46.09 -0.02
N ILE A 37 -7.61 46.73 0.96
CA ILE A 37 -8.24 47.68 1.87
C ILE A 37 -7.84 49.11 1.46
N PHE A 38 -8.78 50.04 1.55
CA PHE A 38 -8.62 51.50 1.29
C PHE A 38 -8.92 52.06 -0.12
N GLY A 39 -9.91 51.55 -0.85
CA GLY A 39 -10.46 52.25 -2.03
C GLY A 39 -9.42 52.61 -3.11
N GLN A 40 -8.39 51.78 -3.21
CA GLN A 40 -7.29 51.92 -4.17
C GLN A 40 -7.74 51.41 -5.54
N ASP A 41 -7.15 51.95 -6.61
CA ASP A 41 -7.41 51.51 -7.99
C ASP A 41 -6.74 50.15 -8.33
N PHE A 42 -5.87 49.64 -7.44
CA PHE A 42 -5.09 48.42 -7.64
C PHE A 42 -5.37 47.39 -6.56
N LYS A 43 -5.46 46.11 -6.96
CA LYS A 43 -5.60 44.96 -6.06
C LYS A 43 -4.27 44.69 -5.34
N SER A 44 -4.32 44.49 -4.03
CA SER A 44 -3.19 44.02 -3.22
C SER A 44 -3.44 42.58 -2.75
N SER A 45 -2.39 41.81 -2.52
CA SER A 45 -2.51 40.48 -1.95
C SER A 45 -1.37 40.15 -1.00
N GLN A 46 -1.69 39.40 0.06
CA GLN A 46 -0.74 38.85 1.01
C GLN A 46 -0.66 37.32 0.84
N PRO A 47 0.52 36.69 0.97
CA PRO A 47 0.61 35.25 1.03
C PRO A 47 -0.10 34.71 2.28
N GLY A 48 -0.96 33.72 2.08
CA GLY A 48 -1.56 32.90 3.13
C GLY A 48 -0.68 31.68 3.45
N LEU A 49 -1.32 30.60 3.86
CA LEU A 49 -0.64 29.37 4.23
C LEU A 49 0.03 28.70 3.02
N ILE A 50 1.11 27.98 3.29
CA ILE A 50 1.95 27.33 2.27
C ILE A 50 1.67 25.83 2.28
N ASN A 51 1.25 25.31 1.13
CA ASN A 51 1.24 23.89 0.83
C ASN A 51 2.53 23.50 0.11
N TRP A 52 3.02 22.29 0.35
CA TRP A 52 4.10 21.73 -0.44
C TRP A 52 3.87 20.24 -0.68
N SER A 53 4.42 19.74 -1.78
CA SER A 53 4.29 18.34 -2.16
C SER A 53 5.55 17.85 -2.87
N VAL A 54 5.77 16.55 -2.84
CA VAL A 54 6.83 15.88 -3.62
C VAL A 54 6.19 14.79 -4.46
N SER A 55 6.51 14.76 -5.75
CA SER A 55 6.15 13.65 -6.62
C SER A 55 7.42 12.98 -7.15
N ALA A 56 7.38 11.66 -7.29
CA ALA A 56 8.49 10.88 -7.81
C ALA A 56 7.97 9.65 -8.58
N ASN A 57 8.77 9.17 -9.52
CA ASN A 57 8.61 7.81 -10.02
C ASN A 57 9.72 6.91 -9.46
N ALA A 58 9.51 5.60 -9.52
CA ALA A 58 10.47 4.59 -9.12
C ALA A 58 10.29 3.36 -9.98
N PHE A 59 11.37 2.65 -10.27
CA PHE A 59 11.30 1.43 -11.08
C PHE A 59 11.61 0.21 -10.24
N TYR A 60 10.86 -0.87 -10.49
CA TYR A 60 11.22 -2.19 -10.01
C TYR A 60 12.42 -2.68 -10.84
N LYS A 61 13.63 -2.53 -10.32
CA LYS A 61 14.85 -2.88 -11.07
C LYS A 61 14.96 -4.40 -11.24
N GLY A 62 15.17 -4.85 -12.47
CA GLY A 62 15.52 -6.25 -12.77
C GLY A 62 14.35 -7.17 -13.13
N PHE A 63 13.11 -6.66 -13.11
CA PHE A 63 11.93 -7.44 -13.43
C PHE A 63 11.13 -6.76 -14.54
N ALA A 64 10.92 -7.49 -15.64
CA ALA A 64 10.00 -7.07 -16.68
C ALA A 64 8.55 -7.30 -16.19
N GLY A 65 7.61 -6.47 -16.61
CA GLY A 65 6.24 -6.51 -16.11
C GLY A 65 5.51 -7.82 -16.40
N TYR A 66 5.93 -8.60 -17.40
CA TYR A 66 5.38 -9.94 -17.65
C TYR A 66 5.70 -10.96 -16.54
N ILE A 67 6.67 -10.68 -15.66
CA ILE A 67 6.99 -11.54 -14.52
C ILE A 67 5.97 -11.35 -13.40
N ALA A 68 5.33 -10.19 -13.33
CA ALA A 68 4.34 -9.93 -12.32
C ALA A 68 3.14 -10.87 -12.48
N THR A 69 2.62 -11.38 -11.36
CA THR A 69 1.44 -12.25 -11.38
C THR A 69 0.26 -11.58 -10.72
N VAL A 70 -0.90 -11.69 -11.37
CA VAL A 70 -2.20 -11.34 -10.80
C VAL A 70 -2.96 -12.64 -10.53
N LYS A 71 -3.28 -12.93 -9.28
CA LYS A 71 -4.03 -14.13 -8.88
C LYS A 71 -5.36 -13.75 -8.24
N LYS A 72 -6.35 -14.64 -8.36
CA LYS A 72 -7.69 -14.51 -7.76
C LYS A 72 -7.96 -15.67 -6.81
N GLY A 73 -8.63 -15.37 -5.69
CA GLY A 73 -9.14 -16.36 -4.75
C GLY A 73 -10.20 -17.29 -5.37
N GLY A 74 -9.99 -18.60 -5.18
CA GLY A 74 -10.87 -19.66 -5.64
C GLY A 74 -11.96 -20.05 -4.64
N THR A 75 -12.36 -21.32 -4.65
CA THR A 75 -13.39 -21.86 -3.75
C THR A 75 -12.82 -22.24 -2.39
N SER A 76 -13.51 -21.83 -1.33
CA SER A 76 -13.22 -22.18 0.07
C SER A 76 -12.99 -23.68 0.26
N THR A 77 -11.81 -24.05 0.76
CA THR A 77 -11.37 -25.43 0.96
C THR A 77 -10.92 -25.61 2.41
N ALA A 78 -11.46 -26.62 3.10
CA ALA A 78 -11.12 -26.90 4.49
C ALA A 78 -9.73 -27.54 4.62
N ALA A 79 -8.99 -27.12 5.64
CA ALA A 79 -7.69 -27.66 6.04
C ALA A 79 -7.64 -27.76 7.57
N ALA A 80 -7.04 -28.83 8.09
CA ALA A 80 -7.00 -29.11 9.52
C ALA A 80 -5.60 -29.49 9.98
N GLY A 81 -5.23 -29.05 11.18
CA GLY A 81 -3.92 -29.30 11.77
C GLY A 81 -2.78 -28.61 11.03
N GLU A 82 -3.05 -27.48 10.35
CA GLU A 82 -2.03 -26.73 9.63
C GLU A 82 -1.05 -26.10 10.63
N ALA A 83 0.25 -26.27 10.39
CA ALA A 83 1.28 -25.76 11.30
C ALA A 83 1.45 -24.24 11.13
N MET A 84 1.66 -23.54 12.25
CA MET A 84 1.97 -22.11 12.25
C MET A 84 3.41 -21.86 12.74
N THR A 85 4.06 -20.89 12.11
CA THR A 85 5.40 -20.39 12.46
C THR A 85 5.28 -19.10 13.26
N ASP A 86 6.01 -19.00 14.37
CA ASP A 86 6.14 -17.75 15.12
C ASP A 86 6.97 -16.75 14.30
N ILE A 87 6.35 -15.64 13.90
CA ILE A 87 6.96 -14.54 13.15
C ILE A 87 7.05 -13.26 14.01
N GLY A 88 6.65 -13.37 15.27
CA GLY A 88 6.54 -12.25 16.18
C GLY A 88 7.88 -11.78 16.73
N THR A 89 7.86 -10.59 17.33
CA THR A 89 8.90 -10.19 18.29
C THR A 89 8.51 -10.72 19.68
N PRO A 90 9.43 -10.76 20.66
CA PRO A 90 9.05 -11.16 22.03
C PRO A 90 7.90 -10.32 22.65
N ALA A 91 7.61 -9.14 22.10
CA ALA A 91 6.51 -8.27 22.50
C ALA A 91 5.19 -8.53 21.75
N LEU A 92 5.22 -9.18 20.57
CA LEU A 92 4.06 -9.45 19.72
C LEU A 92 4.00 -10.95 19.41
N ARG A 93 3.02 -11.66 19.99
CA ARG A 93 2.86 -13.11 19.82
C ARG A 93 2.14 -13.41 18.51
N GLN A 94 2.85 -13.22 17.41
CA GLN A 94 2.33 -13.25 16.06
C GLN A 94 2.73 -14.55 15.36
N TYR A 95 1.75 -15.28 14.85
CA TYR A 95 1.96 -16.57 14.18
C TYR A 95 1.42 -16.50 12.76
N GLN A 96 2.13 -17.09 11.81
CA GLN A 96 1.71 -17.20 10.42
C GLN A 96 1.59 -18.67 10.02
N ILE A 97 0.61 -19.03 9.20
CA ILE A 97 0.55 -20.38 8.62
C ILE A 97 1.83 -20.69 7.82
N THR A 98 2.35 -21.90 7.96
CA THR A 98 3.62 -22.30 7.35
C THR A 98 3.47 -22.59 5.86
N ASP A 99 2.31 -23.10 5.44
CA ASP A 99 2.01 -23.39 4.05
C ASP A 99 1.46 -22.15 3.35
N VAL A 100 2.34 -21.46 2.62
CA VAL A 100 2.00 -20.25 1.84
C VAL A 100 0.96 -20.50 0.74
N ALA A 101 0.69 -21.75 0.35
CA ALA A 101 -0.40 -22.04 -0.59
C ALA A 101 -1.80 -21.97 0.08
N LYS A 102 -1.85 -21.86 1.41
CA LYS A 102 -3.06 -21.86 2.25
C LYS A 102 -3.16 -20.61 3.13
N ASP A 103 -2.40 -19.57 2.82
CA ASP A 103 -2.31 -18.33 3.61
C ASP A 103 -3.44 -17.34 3.38
N VAL A 104 -4.20 -17.48 2.30
CA VAL A 104 -5.44 -16.72 2.10
C VAL A 104 -6.60 -17.47 2.71
N TRP A 105 -7.16 -16.97 3.81
CA TRP A 105 -8.21 -17.63 4.57
C TRP A 105 -9.61 -17.12 4.20
N ASP A 106 -10.58 -18.03 4.21
CA ASP A 106 -11.99 -17.69 4.06
C ASP A 106 -12.55 -17.16 5.38
N ARG A 107 -12.71 -15.83 5.44
CA ARG A 107 -13.27 -15.13 6.61
C ARG A 107 -14.72 -15.49 6.96
N THR A 108 -15.44 -16.18 6.08
CA THR A 108 -16.82 -16.62 6.36
C THR A 108 -16.86 -17.88 7.24
N VAL A 109 -15.71 -18.53 7.46
CA VAL A 109 -15.55 -19.70 8.31
C VAL A 109 -14.63 -19.37 9.46
N THR A 110 -15.05 -19.69 10.69
CA THR A 110 -14.26 -19.44 11.90
C THR A 110 -13.01 -20.31 11.94
N ALA A 111 -11.83 -19.69 12.03
CA ALA A 111 -10.57 -20.37 12.30
C ALA A 111 -10.52 -20.88 13.76
N VAL A 112 -9.96 -22.07 13.97
CA VAL A 112 -9.74 -22.64 15.31
C VAL A 112 -8.25 -22.88 15.51
N PHE A 113 -7.70 -22.44 16.64
CA PHE A 113 -6.28 -22.53 16.95
C PHE A 113 -6.03 -23.44 18.15
N TYR A 114 -4.89 -24.11 18.14
CA TYR A 114 -4.49 -25.07 19.16
C TYR A 114 -3.07 -24.78 19.64
N ASP A 115 -2.86 -24.79 20.96
CA ASP A 115 -1.54 -24.87 21.57
C ASP A 115 -1.22 -26.36 21.83
N ASN A 116 -0.20 -26.87 21.14
CA ASN A 116 0.26 -28.25 21.26
C ASN A 116 1.36 -28.44 22.31
N GLY A 117 1.52 -27.49 23.24
CA GLY A 117 2.44 -27.61 24.39
C GLY A 117 2.04 -28.66 25.43
N ALA A 118 0.77 -29.07 25.44
CA ALA A 118 0.23 -30.13 26.30
C ALA A 118 -0.42 -31.25 25.48
N SER A 119 -0.49 -32.46 26.06
CA SER A 119 -1.21 -33.60 25.49
C SER A 119 -2.43 -33.92 26.36
N PRO A 120 -3.68 -33.77 25.87
CA PRO A 120 -4.06 -33.41 24.49
C PRO A 120 -3.87 -31.92 24.17
N ALA A 121 -3.78 -31.60 22.87
CA ALA A 121 -3.73 -30.24 22.36
C ALA A 121 -4.90 -29.40 22.91
N THR A 122 -4.61 -28.18 23.34
CA THR A 122 -5.61 -27.30 23.96
C THR A 122 -6.07 -26.25 22.96
N VAL A 123 -7.38 -26.10 22.78
CA VAL A 123 -7.96 -25.04 21.95
C VAL A 123 -7.63 -23.68 22.59
N ILE A 124 -7.03 -22.79 21.80
CA ILE A 124 -6.80 -21.41 22.20
C ILE A 124 -8.16 -20.69 22.13
N PRO A 125 -8.68 -20.14 23.24
CA PRO A 125 -9.99 -19.52 23.24
C PRO A 125 -10.02 -18.25 22.40
N ALA A 126 -11.17 -17.95 21.78
CA ALA A 126 -11.31 -16.78 20.89
C ALA A 126 -11.01 -15.44 21.59
N SER A 127 -11.23 -15.34 22.90
CA SER A 127 -10.85 -14.16 23.70
C SER A 127 -9.34 -13.92 23.77
N SER A 128 -8.55 -14.94 23.45
CA SER A 128 -7.09 -14.86 23.42
C SER A 128 -6.54 -14.39 22.07
N ILE A 129 -7.42 -14.14 21.09
CA ILE A 129 -7.08 -13.67 19.75
C ILE A 129 -7.31 -12.16 19.72
N THR A 130 -6.27 -11.41 19.38
CA THR A 130 -6.33 -9.95 19.23
C THR A 130 -6.80 -9.57 17.84
N SER A 131 -6.25 -10.21 16.80
CA SER A 131 -6.60 -9.96 15.41
C SER A 131 -6.23 -11.15 14.53
N ILE A 132 -6.88 -11.23 13.37
CA ILE A 132 -6.59 -12.21 12.31
C ILE A 132 -6.49 -11.45 10.99
N ASP A 133 -5.33 -11.56 10.35
CA ASP A 133 -5.13 -11.18 8.95
C ASP A 133 -5.44 -12.39 8.06
N TYR A 134 -6.66 -12.40 7.52
CA TYR A 134 -7.12 -13.44 6.60
C TYR A 134 -6.45 -13.36 5.22
N LEU A 135 -5.77 -12.26 4.88
CA LEU A 135 -5.08 -12.12 3.61
C LEU A 135 -3.75 -12.87 3.61
N TYR A 136 -3.09 -13.04 4.76
CA TYR A 136 -1.78 -13.70 4.87
C TYR A 136 -1.70 -14.81 5.91
N GLY A 137 -2.84 -15.17 6.52
CA GLY A 137 -2.94 -16.27 7.47
C GLY A 137 -2.14 -15.99 8.75
N ILE A 138 -2.15 -14.72 9.17
CA ILE A 138 -1.43 -14.23 10.35
C ILE A 138 -2.42 -14.01 11.49
N VAL A 139 -2.06 -14.46 12.69
CA VAL A 139 -2.85 -14.27 13.90
C VAL A 139 -1.98 -13.64 14.99
N LEU A 140 -2.56 -12.68 15.73
CA LEU A 140 -1.94 -12.10 16.91
C LEU A 140 -2.67 -12.61 18.16
N PHE A 141 -1.95 -13.27 19.05
CA PHE A 141 -2.48 -13.70 20.35
C PHE A 141 -2.16 -12.71 21.47
N ASN A 142 -3.03 -12.63 22.49
CA ASN A 142 -2.78 -11.89 23.74
C ASN A 142 -2.49 -12.80 24.94
N THR A 143 -2.42 -14.12 24.73
CA THR A 143 -2.12 -15.13 25.75
C THR A 143 -0.75 -15.74 25.54
N ASP A 144 -0.17 -16.33 26.58
CA ASP A 144 1.10 -17.06 26.47
C ASP A 144 0.85 -18.36 25.71
N ILE A 145 1.70 -18.62 24.72
CA ILE A 145 1.71 -19.86 23.94
C ILE A 145 2.93 -20.65 24.41
N THR A 146 2.71 -21.91 24.80
CA THR A 146 3.74 -22.72 25.45
C THR A 146 4.35 -23.78 24.54
N GLY A 147 3.66 -24.17 23.47
CA GLY A 147 4.17 -25.10 22.47
C GLY A 147 3.83 -24.69 21.04
N PRO A 148 4.04 -25.61 20.07
CA PRO A 148 3.76 -25.35 18.67
C PRO A 148 2.28 -25.04 18.43
N VAL A 149 1.99 -24.05 17.60
CA VAL A 149 0.62 -23.69 17.23
C VAL A 149 0.20 -24.42 15.96
N THR A 150 -1.01 -24.98 15.98
CA THR A 150 -1.69 -25.47 14.77
C THR A 150 -3.06 -24.82 14.61
N CYS A 151 -3.58 -24.79 13.39
CA CYS A 151 -4.91 -24.25 13.12
C CYS A 151 -5.75 -25.15 12.20
N ASP A 152 -7.06 -25.10 12.41
CA ASP A 152 -8.08 -25.58 11.49
C ASP A 152 -8.73 -24.38 10.82
N ILE A 153 -8.67 -24.32 9.49
CA ILE A 153 -9.07 -23.16 8.69
C ILE A 153 -9.75 -23.59 7.40
N ASN A 154 -10.48 -22.66 6.78
CA ASN A 154 -10.75 -22.75 5.35
C ASN A 154 -9.86 -21.76 4.61
N TYR A 155 -9.26 -22.17 3.51
CA TYR A 155 -8.45 -21.32 2.65
C TYR A 155 -9.05 -21.16 1.26
N LEU A 156 -8.65 -20.08 0.59
CA LEU A 156 -9.04 -19.73 -0.77
C LEU A 156 -7.84 -19.93 -1.68
N PRO A 157 -7.75 -21.05 -2.43
CA PRO A 157 -6.62 -21.31 -3.30
C PRO A 157 -6.51 -20.21 -4.36
N LEU A 158 -5.32 -19.66 -4.56
CA LEU A 158 -5.05 -18.63 -5.53
C LEU A 158 -4.74 -19.23 -6.91
N ALA A 159 -5.31 -18.65 -7.96
CA ALA A 159 -5.04 -19.02 -9.35
C ALA A 159 -4.84 -17.78 -10.23
N ALA A 160 -4.02 -17.89 -11.27
CA ALA A 160 -3.80 -16.79 -12.23
C ALA A 160 -5.12 -16.27 -12.80
N TYR A 161 -5.24 -14.95 -12.97
CA TYR A 161 -6.51 -14.30 -13.30
C TYR A 161 -6.46 -13.50 -14.60
N GLY A 162 -7.54 -13.60 -15.38
CA GLY A 162 -7.87 -12.66 -16.46
C GLY A 162 -7.01 -12.70 -17.73
N LYS A 163 -5.95 -13.51 -17.81
CA LYS A 163 -4.98 -13.48 -18.93
C LYS A 163 -4.51 -12.04 -19.24
N ALA A 164 -4.19 -11.30 -18.18
CA ALA A 164 -3.88 -9.89 -18.24
C ALA A 164 -2.68 -9.58 -19.14
N ASN A 165 -2.77 -8.48 -19.89
CA ASN A 165 -1.65 -7.91 -20.64
C ASN A 165 -1.03 -6.70 -19.92
N SER A 166 -1.79 -6.02 -19.08
CA SER A 166 -1.33 -4.97 -18.16
C SER A 166 -2.23 -4.88 -16.93
N PHE A 167 -1.67 -4.29 -15.87
CA PHE A 167 -2.40 -3.98 -14.65
C PHE A 167 -1.92 -2.66 -14.06
N SER A 168 -2.78 -2.06 -13.25
CA SER A 168 -2.44 -0.92 -12.39
C SER A 168 -3.08 -1.12 -11.02
N LEU A 169 -2.31 -0.89 -9.96
CA LEU A 169 -2.79 -0.81 -8.58
C LEU A 169 -2.54 0.60 -8.08
N THR A 170 -3.60 1.35 -7.79
CA THR A 170 -3.51 2.68 -7.20
C THR A 170 -4.00 2.64 -5.76
N GLN A 171 -3.15 3.11 -4.86
CA GLN A 171 -3.40 3.20 -3.42
C GLN A 171 -3.39 4.68 -3.05
N SER A 172 -4.50 5.20 -2.52
CA SER A 172 -4.61 6.62 -2.18
C SER A 172 -4.99 6.81 -0.71
N ALA A 173 -4.67 7.98 -0.16
CA ALA A 173 -5.03 8.38 1.19
C ALA A 173 -5.60 9.80 1.17
N ASP A 174 -6.80 9.95 1.74
CA ASP A 174 -7.39 11.27 1.97
C ASP A 174 -6.64 11.97 3.11
N THR A 175 -6.34 13.26 2.93
CA THR A 175 -5.72 14.08 3.98
C THR A 175 -6.68 15.13 4.50
N VAL A 176 -6.69 15.33 5.80
CA VAL A 176 -7.42 16.43 6.46
C VAL A 176 -6.41 17.45 6.96
N ASP A 177 -6.66 18.72 6.64
CA ASP A 177 -5.92 19.85 7.17
C ASP A 177 -6.20 20.02 8.66
N THR A 178 -5.15 20.03 9.46
CA THR A 178 -5.18 20.19 10.92
C THR A 178 -4.51 21.47 11.39
N THR A 179 -4.26 22.40 10.46
CA THR A 179 -3.50 23.62 10.73
C THR A 179 -4.30 24.55 11.64
N ASP A 180 -3.73 24.86 12.80
CA ASP A 180 -4.21 25.93 13.67
C ASP A 180 -3.25 27.13 13.65
N LEU A 181 -3.69 28.26 14.19
CA LEU A 181 -2.90 29.50 14.20
C LEU A 181 -1.57 29.36 14.95
N GLU A 182 -1.54 28.59 16.03
CA GLU A 182 -0.32 28.39 16.83
C GLU A 182 0.71 27.60 16.04
N THR A 183 0.26 26.50 15.42
CA THR A 183 1.07 25.64 14.55
C THR A 183 1.57 26.40 13.34
N ALA A 184 0.70 27.13 12.64
CA ALA A 184 1.07 27.95 11.49
C ALA A 184 2.11 29.03 11.85
N GLN A 185 2.00 29.65 13.03
CA GLN A 185 2.99 30.63 13.48
C GLN A 185 4.33 29.97 13.85
N ALA A 186 4.28 28.78 14.45
CA ALA A 186 5.46 28.04 14.88
C ALA A 186 6.25 27.41 13.72
N ASN A 187 5.58 27.06 12.61
CA ASN A 187 6.16 26.33 11.49
C ASN A 187 6.35 27.19 10.23
N SER A 188 6.43 28.52 10.36
CA SER A 188 6.64 29.46 9.24
C SER A 188 5.49 29.52 8.22
N GLY A 189 4.26 29.22 8.62
CA GLY A 189 3.05 29.38 7.81
C GLY A 189 2.76 28.18 6.91
N PHE A 190 3.25 26.99 7.24
CA PHE A 190 3.01 25.78 6.48
C PHE A 190 1.80 25.02 7.00
N ASN A 191 1.05 24.38 6.10
CA ASN A 191 -0.08 23.54 6.51
C ASN A 191 0.38 22.22 7.13
N THR A 192 -0.37 21.72 8.11
CA THR A 192 -0.24 20.38 8.69
C THR A 192 -1.42 19.51 8.30
N PHE A 193 -1.14 18.24 8.03
CA PHE A 193 -2.12 17.28 7.56
C PHE A 193 -2.05 15.99 8.36
N VAL A 194 -3.17 15.27 8.39
CA VAL A 194 -3.24 13.88 8.86
C VAL A 194 -3.92 13.01 7.81
N ALA A 195 -3.41 11.79 7.61
CA ALA A 195 -4.00 10.82 6.69
C ALA A 195 -5.24 10.16 7.32
N THR A 196 -6.30 10.00 6.53
CA THR A 196 -7.61 9.56 6.99
C THR A 196 -8.08 8.29 6.27
N LEU A 197 -8.96 8.38 5.27
CA LEU A 197 -9.48 7.22 4.56
C LEU A 197 -8.43 6.71 3.56
N LEU A 198 -8.20 5.40 3.56
CA LEU A 198 -7.35 4.74 2.56
C LEU A 198 -8.24 4.07 1.51
N THR A 199 -7.83 4.16 0.25
CA THR A 199 -8.50 3.51 -0.87
C THR A 199 -7.48 2.72 -1.69
N ALA A 200 -7.93 1.62 -2.28
CA ALA A 200 -7.14 0.87 -3.24
C ALA A 200 -8.03 0.52 -4.44
N SER A 201 -7.57 0.86 -5.63
CA SER A 201 -8.22 0.56 -6.90
C SER A 201 -7.28 -0.26 -7.76
N PHE A 202 -7.82 -1.29 -8.39
CA PHE A 202 -7.07 -2.18 -9.27
C PHE A 202 -7.70 -2.22 -10.64
N GLU A 203 -6.93 -1.91 -11.66
CA GLU A 203 -7.31 -2.00 -13.05
C GLU A 203 -6.58 -3.16 -13.72
N LEU A 204 -7.32 -3.94 -14.49
CA LEU A 204 -6.79 -5.05 -15.28
C LEU A 204 -7.22 -4.87 -16.73
N THR A 205 -6.24 -4.87 -17.63
CA THR A 205 -6.49 -4.97 -19.07
C THR A 205 -6.13 -6.38 -19.52
N SER A 206 -6.94 -6.95 -20.39
CA SER A 206 -6.76 -8.30 -20.91
C SER A 206 -7.31 -8.44 -22.32
N PHE A 207 -6.97 -9.54 -23.00
CA PHE A 207 -7.76 -9.97 -24.15
C PHE A 207 -9.05 -10.61 -23.67
N PHE A 208 -10.15 -10.27 -24.33
CA PHE A 208 -11.45 -10.87 -24.02
C PHE A 208 -11.37 -12.40 -24.10
N ASP A 209 -11.81 -13.05 -23.04
CA ASP A 209 -11.99 -14.49 -23.00
C ASP A 209 -13.19 -14.81 -22.11
N ILE A 210 -14.13 -15.61 -22.62
CA ILE A 210 -15.32 -16.03 -21.88
C ILE A 210 -14.99 -16.71 -20.55
N THR A 211 -13.80 -17.32 -20.44
CA THR A 211 -13.30 -17.97 -19.22
C THR A 211 -12.89 -16.98 -18.14
N ASN A 212 -12.66 -15.69 -18.46
CA ASN A 212 -12.37 -14.65 -17.48
C ASN A 212 -13.57 -14.38 -16.56
N GLY A 213 -14.79 -14.47 -17.12
CA GLY A 213 -16.04 -14.38 -16.36
C GLY A 213 -16.33 -13.02 -15.72
N PHE A 214 -15.73 -11.92 -16.22
CA PHE A 214 -15.86 -10.59 -15.62
C PHE A 214 -17.31 -10.09 -15.61
N ALA A 215 -18.04 -10.14 -16.73
CA ALA A 215 -19.44 -9.74 -16.77
C ALA A 215 -20.32 -10.47 -15.72
N ALA A 216 -20.06 -11.76 -15.47
CA ALA A 216 -20.77 -12.53 -14.44
C ALA A 216 -20.38 -12.08 -13.02
N LEU A 217 -19.11 -11.73 -12.82
CA LEU A 217 -18.60 -11.17 -11.57
C LEU A 217 -19.19 -9.79 -11.28
N LEU A 218 -19.31 -8.90 -12.29
CA LEU A 218 -19.92 -7.58 -12.15
C LEU A 218 -21.37 -7.70 -11.68
N LYS A 219 -22.11 -8.60 -12.34
CA LYS A 219 -23.53 -8.83 -12.08
C LYS A 219 -23.77 -9.41 -10.69
N SER A 220 -22.92 -10.34 -10.24
CA SER A 220 -23.07 -10.95 -8.92
C SER A 220 -22.66 -10.02 -7.78
N ARG A 221 -21.84 -8.99 -8.08
CA ARG A 221 -21.22 -8.10 -7.08
C ARG A 221 -20.44 -8.88 -6.02
N ALA A 222 -19.96 -10.07 -6.40
CA ALA A 222 -19.20 -10.92 -5.51
C ALA A 222 -17.86 -10.27 -5.20
N GLU A 223 -17.48 -10.36 -3.94
CA GLU A 223 -16.14 -9.98 -3.52
C GLU A 223 -15.14 -11.05 -3.96
N VAL A 224 -13.96 -10.62 -4.35
CA VAL A 224 -12.84 -11.48 -4.75
C VAL A 224 -11.58 -11.02 -4.04
N ILE A 225 -10.70 -11.95 -3.73
CA ILE A 225 -9.35 -11.59 -3.29
C ILE A 225 -8.47 -11.50 -4.52
N ILE A 226 -7.79 -10.38 -4.67
CA ILE A 226 -6.80 -10.17 -5.73
C ILE A 226 -5.43 -10.12 -5.07
N GLU A 227 -4.52 -10.94 -5.57
CA GLU A 227 -3.10 -10.90 -5.25
C GLU A 227 -2.33 -10.30 -6.41
N ILE A 228 -1.42 -9.38 -6.08
CA ILE A 228 -0.50 -8.77 -7.03
C ILE A 228 0.91 -9.00 -6.50
N ASN A 229 1.71 -9.68 -7.32
CA ASN A 229 3.11 -9.95 -7.03
C ASN A 229 3.95 -9.29 -8.13
N PRO A 230 4.45 -8.06 -7.93
CA PRO A 230 5.25 -7.33 -8.93
C PRO A 230 6.60 -7.99 -9.26
N ASP A 231 7.15 -8.85 -8.40
CA ASP A 231 8.45 -9.46 -8.62
C ASP A 231 8.39 -10.90 -9.17
N GLY A 232 7.19 -11.50 -9.15
CA GLY A 232 6.94 -12.88 -9.59
C GLY A 232 7.66 -13.95 -8.77
N SER A 233 8.31 -13.56 -7.67
CA SER A 233 9.03 -14.43 -6.73
C SER A 233 8.31 -14.62 -5.40
N ASP A 234 7.17 -13.95 -5.22
CA ASP A 234 6.29 -14.02 -4.04
C ASP A 234 6.98 -13.45 -2.79
N LEU A 235 7.98 -12.59 -2.98
CA LEU A 235 8.73 -11.93 -1.89
C LEU A 235 8.17 -10.56 -1.53
N SER A 236 7.44 -9.91 -2.42
CA SER A 236 6.72 -8.68 -2.11
C SER A 236 5.34 -8.75 -2.74
N VAL A 237 4.33 -8.99 -1.92
CA VAL A 237 2.99 -9.32 -2.37
C VAL A 237 1.99 -8.32 -1.80
N ALA A 238 1.06 -7.87 -2.64
CA ALA A 238 -0.12 -7.12 -2.24
C ALA A 238 -1.35 -8.01 -2.33
N ARG A 239 -2.22 -7.94 -1.34
CA ARG A 239 -3.52 -8.61 -1.34
C ARG A 239 -4.59 -7.68 -0.84
N GLY A 240 -5.79 -7.81 -1.38
CA GLY A 240 -6.96 -7.11 -0.87
C GLY A 240 -8.26 -7.78 -1.25
N PHE A 241 -9.31 -7.42 -0.54
CA PHE A 241 -10.69 -7.79 -0.87
C PHE A 241 -11.26 -6.75 -1.83
N PHE A 242 -11.62 -7.16 -3.04
CA PHE A 242 -12.08 -6.26 -4.08
C PHE A 242 -13.47 -6.61 -4.59
N LYS A 243 -14.19 -5.62 -5.12
CA LYS A 243 -15.39 -5.81 -5.92
C LYS A 243 -15.23 -5.12 -7.25
N MET A 244 -15.65 -5.80 -8.31
CA MET A 244 -15.62 -5.20 -9.64
C MET A 244 -16.68 -4.11 -9.75
N VAL A 245 -16.30 -2.96 -10.29
CA VAL A 245 -17.17 -1.79 -10.46
C VAL A 245 -17.43 -1.45 -11.92
N SER A 246 -16.54 -1.86 -12.83
CA SER A 246 -16.66 -1.62 -14.27
C SER A 246 -16.19 -2.84 -15.07
N ASP A 247 -16.74 -2.95 -16.27
CA ASP A 247 -16.36 -3.91 -17.30
C ASP A 247 -16.56 -3.21 -18.65
N GLY A 248 -15.49 -3.07 -19.42
CA GLY A 248 -15.45 -2.36 -20.69
C GLY A 248 -14.78 -3.21 -21.76
N LEU A 249 -15.48 -3.40 -22.88
CA LEU A 249 -14.95 -4.06 -24.06
C LEU A 249 -14.66 -3.04 -25.16
N SER A 250 -13.52 -3.20 -25.82
CA SER A 250 -13.14 -2.39 -26.97
C SER A 250 -12.40 -3.22 -28.02
N GLY A 251 -12.69 -2.97 -29.29
CA GLY A 251 -12.06 -3.69 -30.39
C GLY A 251 -12.49 -3.14 -31.75
N ASP A 252 -11.60 -3.28 -32.73
CA ASP A 252 -11.92 -3.01 -34.13
C ASP A 252 -12.64 -4.20 -34.77
N VAL A 253 -13.47 -3.94 -35.78
CA VAL A 253 -14.10 -5.01 -36.57
C VAL A 253 -13.00 -5.80 -37.29
N GLY A 254 -12.80 -7.06 -36.87
CA GLY A 254 -11.78 -7.96 -37.41
C GLY A 254 -10.45 -7.95 -36.65
N GLY A 255 -10.36 -7.22 -35.53
CA GLY A 255 -9.24 -7.27 -34.58
C GLY A 255 -9.50 -8.21 -33.39
N ASN A 256 -8.57 -8.21 -32.43
CA ASN A 256 -8.80 -8.80 -31.12
C ASN A 256 -9.69 -7.85 -30.29
N GLU A 257 -10.54 -8.44 -29.45
CA GLU A 257 -11.31 -7.69 -28.46
C GLU A 257 -10.49 -7.59 -27.17
N GLU A 258 -10.35 -6.38 -26.64
CA GLU A 258 -9.73 -6.08 -25.36
C GLU A 258 -10.81 -5.83 -24.31
N GLU A 259 -10.51 -6.23 -23.07
CA GLU A 259 -11.39 -6.13 -21.92
C GLU A 259 -10.63 -5.40 -20.80
N SER A 260 -11.14 -4.25 -20.38
CA SER A 260 -10.66 -3.47 -19.25
C SER A 260 -11.68 -3.49 -18.12
N VAL A 261 -11.23 -3.88 -16.94
CA VAL A 261 -12.06 -4.01 -15.74
C VAL A 261 -11.42 -3.25 -14.58
N THR A 262 -12.26 -2.60 -13.78
CA THR A 262 -11.82 -1.92 -12.56
C THR A 262 -12.42 -2.59 -11.33
N PHE A 263 -11.60 -2.76 -10.32
CA PHE A 263 -11.89 -3.33 -9.03
C PHE A 263 -11.63 -2.29 -7.95
N GLU A 264 -12.59 -2.12 -7.05
CA GLU A 264 -12.45 -1.21 -5.90
C GLU A 264 -12.39 -2.01 -4.60
N LEU A 265 -11.62 -1.50 -3.64
CA LEU A 265 -11.47 -2.11 -2.34
C LEU A 265 -12.83 -2.25 -1.63
N SER A 266 -13.13 -3.47 -1.19
CA SER A 266 -14.31 -3.83 -0.41
C SER A 266 -13.88 -4.04 1.03
N VAL A 267 -14.28 -3.12 1.91
CA VAL A 267 -13.98 -3.24 3.35
C VAL A 267 -14.95 -4.23 3.99
N PRO A 268 -14.48 -5.35 4.58
CA PRO A 268 -15.32 -6.25 5.35
C PRO A 268 -16.01 -5.54 6.51
N ALA A 269 -17.19 -6.03 6.90
CA ALA A 269 -17.92 -5.52 8.07
C ALA A 269 -17.25 -5.89 9.42
N VAL A 270 -16.25 -6.78 9.40
CA VAL A 270 -15.47 -7.17 10.58
C VAL A 270 -14.33 -6.16 10.75
N LEU A 271 -14.35 -5.43 11.87
CA LEU A 271 -13.48 -4.27 12.10
C LEU A 271 -11.99 -4.62 12.32
N ASP A 272 -11.67 -5.87 12.66
CA ASP A 272 -10.34 -6.28 13.11
C ASP A 272 -9.52 -6.99 12.03
N THR A 273 -9.94 -6.92 10.76
CA THR A 273 -9.24 -7.52 9.62
C THR A 273 -8.83 -6.44 8.61
N PRO A 274 -7.55 -6.37 8.22
CA PRO A 274 -7.14 -5.45 7.16
C PRO A 274 -7.86 -5.79 5.86
N ALA A 275 -8.46 -4.78 5.23
CA ALA A 275 -9.12 -4.94 3.92
C ALA A 275 -8.10 -5.14 2.78
N PHE A 276 -6.89 -4.59 2.98
CA PHE A 276 -5.77 -4.62 2.06
C PHE A 276 -4.47 -4.64 2.87
N SER A 277 -3.47 -5.37 2.42
CA SER A 277 -2.19 -5.46 3.12
C SER A 277 -1.06 -5.87 2.16
N TRP A 278 0.16 -5.44 2.49
CA TRP A 278 1.40 -5.88 1.84
C TRP A 278 2.17 -6.82 2.76
N LEU A 279 2.76 -7.85 2.16
CA LEU A 279 3.76 -8.69 2.81
C LEU A 279 5.08 -8.54 2.06
N HIS A 280 6.13 -8.18 2.79
CA HIS A 280 7.49 -8.08 2.28
C HIS A 280 8.40 -9.08 3.00
N ASP A 281 9.03 -9.97 2.25
CA ASP A 281 10.10 -10.84 2.72
C ASP A 281 11.44 -10.08 2.70
N GLY A 282 12.32 -10.37 3.67
CA GLY A 282 13.63 -9.72 3.77
C GLY A 282 14.57 -9.96 2.57
N ALA A 283 14.29 -10.96 1.74
CA ALA A 283 15.00 -11.23 0.50
C ALA A 283 14.42 -10.49 -0.72
N THR A 284 13.32 -9.73 -0.56
CA THR A 284 12.74 -8.99 -1.68
C THR A 284 13.73 -8.01 -2.31
N THR A 285 13.65 -7.88 -3.63
CA THR A 285 14.42 -6.90 -4.41
C THR A 285 13.75 -5.53 -4.48
N LEU A 286 12.54 -5.38 -3.92
CA LEU A 286 11.87 -4.09 -3.83
C LEU A 286 12.70 -3.15 -2.95
N SER A 287 12.93 -1.92 -3.41
CA SER A 287 13.76 -1.00 -2.64
C SER A 287 13.14 -0.68 -1.28
N GLN A 288 13.98 -0.55 -0.26
CA GLN A 288 13.53 -0.21 1.10
C GLN A 288 12.70 1.08 1.12
N ALA A 289 13.04 2.06 0.29
CA ALA A 289 12.26 3.29 0.15
C ALA A 289 10.80 3.03 -0.24
N ILE A 290 10.55 2.10 -1.16
CA ILE A 290 9.18 1.77 -1.59
C ILE A 290 8.47 0.97 -0.51
N GLN A 291 9.15 0.02 0.14
CA GLN A 291 8.59 -0.72 1.28
C GLN A 291 8.18 0.24 2.41
N ASP A 292 9.03 1.22 2.76
CA ASP A 292 8.74 2.24 3.77
C ASP A 292 7.52 3.09 3.39
N MET A 293 7.38 3.45 2.11
CA MET A 293 6.23 4.21 1.61
C MET A 293 4.93 3.40 1.61
N LEU A 294 4.98 2.13 1.22
CA LEU A 294 3.82 1.22 1.27
C LEU A 294 3.37 0.99 2.72
N ALA A 295 4.33 0.76 3.63
CA ALA A 295 4.07 0.62 5.06
C ALA A 295 3.51 1.91 5.67
N ALA A 296 4.05 3.07 5.29
CA ALA A 296 3.58 4.36 5.78
C ALA A 296 2.15 4.69 5.31
N TRP A 297 1.83 4.37 4.06
CA TRP A 297 0.46 4.49 3.54
C TRP A 297 -0.51 3.58 4.32
N ALA A 298 -0.17 2.30 4.49
CA ALA A 298 -1.01 1.35 5.21
C ALA A 298 -1.19 1.71 6.69
N GLY A 299 -0.13 2.21 7.33
CA GLY A 299 -0.10 2.64 8.73
C GLY A 299 -0.62 4.06 8.97
N LYS A 300 -0.88 4.85 7.92
CA LYS A 300 -1.19 6.29 7.99
C LYS A 300 -0.13 7.09 8.76
N THR A 301 1.13 6.68 8.65
CA THR A 301 2.24 7.30 9.37
C THR A 301 3.00 8.29 8.49
N GLU A 302 3.60 9.29 9.10
CA GLU A 302 4.50 10.22 8.41
C GLU A 302 5.84 9.57 8.06
N LEU A 303 6.44 10.05 6.97
CA LEU A 303 7.83 9.83 6.62
C LEU A 303 8.57 11.17 6.62
N ILE A 304 9.89 11.12 6.65
CA ILE A 304 10.72 12.29 6.33
C ILE A 304 11.21 12.13 4.91
N CYS A 305 10.97 13.15 4.07
CA CYS A 305 11.39 13.19 2.68
C CYS A 305 12.48 14.25 2.49
N GLN A 306 13.52 13.90 1.75
CA GLN A 306 14.53 14.83 1.26
C GLN A 306 14.50 14.88 -0.27
N TYR A 307 14.34 16.08 -0.82
CA TYR A 307 14.49 16.40 -2.23
C TYR A 307 15.85 17.07 -2.47
N LEU A 308 16.80 16.34 -3.03
CA LEU A 308 18.17 16.81 -3.30
C LEU A 308 18.31 17.20 -4.77
N VAL A 309 18.46 18.49 -5.06
CA VAL A 309 18.54 19.01 -6.44
C VAL A 309 19.79 18.49 -7.15
N ASP A 310 20.91 18.43 -6.43
CA ASP A 310 22.23 18.06 -6.94
C ASP A 310 22.73 16.71 -6.39
N GLY A 311 21.91 16.03 -5.58
CA GLY A 311 22.24 14.75 -4.93
C GLY A 311 23.21 14.88 -3.75
N THR A 312 23.45 16.09 -3.24
CA THR A 312 24.41 16.32 -2.14
C THR A 312 23.68 16.58 -0.83
N VAL A 313 24.09 15.89 0.24
CA VAL A 313 23.59 16.09 1.61
C VAL A 313 24.55 17.00 2.40
N GLY A 314 24.02 17.77 3.36
CA GLY A 314 24.80 18.54 4.34
C GLY A 314 25.12 19.99 3.95
N SER A 315 26.04 20.62 4.69
CA SER A 315 26.37 22.05 4.57
C SER A 315 26.95 22.39 3.19
N GLY A 316 26.10 22.89 2.29
CA GLY A 316 26.44 23.21 0.89
C GLY A 316 25.63 22.45 -0.14
N GLY A 317 24.85 21.44 0.28
CA GLY A 317 23.85 20.78 -0.57
C GLY A 317 22.67 21.71 -0.85
N THR A 318 22.11 21.60 -2.04
CA THR A 318 20.88 22.31 -2.41
C THR A 318 19.70 21.34 -2.40
N GLY A 319 18.74 21.56 -1.51
CA GLY A 319 17.54 20.75 -1.47
C GLY A 319 16.59 21.14 -0.36
N ALA A 320 15.65 20.26 -0.07
CA ALA A 320 14.60 20.48 0.91
C ALA A 320 14.28 19.21 1.68
N GLU A 321 13.98 19.34 2.98
CA GLU A 321 13.63 18.26 3.89
C GLU A 321 12.37 18.60 4.67
N GLY A 322 11.44 17.66 4.80
CA GLY A 322 10.27 17.85 5.64
C GLY A 322 9.48 16.56 5.85
N ASN A 323 8.53 16.61 6.78
CA ASN A 323 7.63 15.50 7.01
C ASN A 323 6.60 15.42 5.87
N VAL A 324 6.28 14.19 5.47
CA VAL A 324 5.33 13.92 4.40
C VAL A 324 4.38 12.79 4.78
N LEU A 325 3.18 12.87 4.22
CA LEU A 325 2.22 11.78 4.17
C LEU A 325 2.20 11.21 2.75
N VAL A 326 2.09 9.89 2.64
CA VAL A 326 1.89 9.24 1.35
C VAL A 326 0.43 9.37 0.94
N THR A 327 0.15 10.16 -0.08
CA THR A 327 -1.23 10.39 -0.55
C THR A 327 -1.61 9.53 -1.73
N GLU A 328 -0.64 9.11 -2.54
CA GLU A 328 -0.87 8.18 -3.63
C GLU A 328 0.37 7.34 -3.92
N ILE A 329 0.19 6.04 -4.11
CA ILE A 329 1.16 5.14 -4.73
C ILE A 329 0.44 4.38 -5.84
N SER A 330 0.90 4.51 -7.08
CA SER A 330 0.47 3.65 -8.18
C SER A 330 1.58 2.67 -8.53
N LEU A 331 1.22 1.40 -8.78
CA LEU A 331 2.07 0.36 -9.32
C LEU A 331 1.46 -0.11 -10.64
N ALA A 332 2.16 0.11 -11.74
CA ALA A 332 1.72 -0.32 -13.07
C ALA A 332 2.72 -1.31 -13.66
N GLY A 333 2.20 -2.29 -14.40
CA GLY A 333 2.99 -3.32 -15.07
C GLY A 333 2.29 -3.86 -16.31
N GLY A 334 3.05 -4.52 -17.18
CA GLY A 334 2.50 -5.14 -18.38
C GLY A 334 3.54 -5.92 -19.18
N VAL A 335 3.07 -6.63 -20.21
CA VAL A 335 3.88 -7.65 -20.91
C VAL A 335 5.17 -7.07 -21.51
N ASN A 336 5.13 -5.83 -22.01
CA ASN A 336 6.25 -5.19 -22.70
C ASN A 336 6.75 -3.90 -22.00
N VAL A 337 6.45 -3.74 -20.71
CA VAL A 337 6.88 -2.57 -19.91
C VAL A 337 7.54 -3.02 -18.61
N MET A 338 8.37 -2.16 -18.02
CA MET A 338 8.89 -2.40 -16.66
C MET A 338 7.79 -2.10 -15.65
N ASN A 339 7.86 -2.74 -14.49
CA ASN A 339 7.01 -2.33 -13.38
C ASN A 339 7.47 -0.97 -12.85
N GLU A 340 6.56 -0.01 -12.87
CA GLU A 340 6.79 1.36 -12.45
C GLU A 340 5.90 1.68 -11.25
N PHE A 341 6.52 2.27 -10.23
CA PHE A 341 5.82 2.95 -9.17
C PHE A 341 5.80 4.45 -9.44
N SER A 342 4.66 5.09 -9.23
CA SER A 342 4.58 6.53 -9.03
C SER A 342 4.13 6.81 -7.60
N VAL A 343 4.67 7.87 -7.01
CA VAL A 343 4.30 8.28 -5.66
C VAL A 343 4.06 9.78 -5.61
N THR A 344 3.01 10.16 -4.88
CA THR A 344 2.72 11.53 -4.48
C THR A 344 2.77 11.61 -2.96
N LEU A 345 3.52 12.59 -2.46
CA LEU A 345 3.77 12.85 -1.06
C LEU A 345 3.25 14.24 -0.72
N GLN A 346 2.30 14.34 0.21
CA GLN A 346 1.82 15.61 0.73
C GLN A 346 2.71 16.05 1.89
N GLY A 347 3.29 17.24 1.78
CA GLY A 347 4.04 17.85 2.86
C GLY A 347 3.14 18.19 4.04
N THR A 348 3.62 17.92 5.25
CA THR A 348 2.98 18.31 6.51
C THR A 348 3.99 19.03 7.40
N GLY A 349 3.66 20.27 7.79
CA GLY A 349 4.58 21.14 8.51
C GLY A 349 5.66 21.78 7.63
N GLU A 350 6.67 22.36 8.28
CA GLU A 350 7.69 23.18 7.64
C GLU A 350 8.58 22.39 6.68
N LEU A 351 8.85 22.97 5.51
CA LEU A 351 9.84 22.47 4.56
C LEU A 351 11.18 23.16 4.77
N ASN A 352 12.11 22.47 5.40
CA ASN A 352 13.45 22.97 5.69
C ASN A 352 14.32 22.99 4.42
N THR A 353 14.97 24.11 4.14
CA THR A 353 15.94 24.21 3.03
C THR A 353 17.38 23.92 3.44
N ALA A 354 17.64 23.83 4.75
CA ALA A 354 18.88 23.33 5.30
C ALA A 354 18.72 21.83 5.56
N ILE A 355 19.41 21.01 4.77
CA ILE A 355 19.33 19.55 4.86
C ILE A 355 20.32 19.09 5.94
N SER A 356 19.83 18.26 6.87
CA SER A 356 20.63 17.72 7.97
C SER A 356 21.28 16.37 7.66
#